data_AF-A0A9E0HI10-F1
#
_entry.id   AF-A0A9E0HI10-F1
#
_cell.length_a   1.000
_cell.length_b   1.000
_cell.length_c   1.000
_cell.angle_alpha   90.00
_cell.angle_beta   90.00
_cell.angle_gamma   90.00
#
_symmetry.space_group_name_H-M   'P 1'
#
loop_
_entity.id
_entity.type
_entity.pdbx_description
1 polymer ?
#
loop_
_entity_poly.entity_id
_entity_poly.type
_entity_poly.pdbx_seq_one_letter_code
_entity_poly.pdbx_strand_id
1 'polypeptide(L)'
;MAAEKEFLGTGKGRMWTYLIMLGLLIVGALIVNLVYSNPTAAKEGVSTIIGLPSWALSLIVFAVGALIFWLGLKMETDWPEAIGAFLIAGAVTSGQMFIGWKHFELGGLFVVPYLIPIVVFLALLMYGVKKSV
;
A
#
# COMPACT_ATOMS: atom_id res chain seq x y z
N MET A 1 -16.47 -23.64 -2.22
CA MET A 1 -17.57 -23.03 -1.44
C MET A 1 -17.17 -22.62 -0.02
N ALA A 2 -16.48 -23.44 0.79
CA ALA A 2 -16.00 -23.02 2.12
C ALA A 2 -14.87 -21.98 2.03
N ALA A 3 -13.79 -22.28 1.30
CA ALA A 3 -12.68 -21.36 1.06
C ALA A 3 -13.10 -20.04 0.39
N GLU A 4 -14.16 -20.08 -0.44
CA GLU A 4 -14.69 -18.90 -1.14
C GLU A 4 -15.49 -17.98 -0.20
N LYS A 5 -16.16 -18.54 0.81
CA LYS A 5 -16.79 -17.74 1.88
C LYS A 5 -15.74 -17.13 2.82
N GLU A 6 -14.66 -17.85 3.06
CA GLU A 6 -13.53 -17.40 3.87
C GLU A 6 -12.73 -16.28 3.18
N PHE A 7 -12.50 -16.38 1.86
CA PHE A 7 -11.76 -15.37 1.09
C PHE A 7 -12.57 -14.16 0.61
N LEU A 8 -13.90 -14.25 0.52
CA LEU A 8 -14.73 -13.16 -0.02
C LEU A 8 -15.77 -12.63 0.97
N GLY A 9 -15.94 -13.27 2.13
CA GLY A 9 -16.96 -12.93 3.11
C GLY A 9 -18.40 -13.18 2.67
N THR A 10 -19.34 -12.75 3.51
CA THR A 10 -20.78 -12.70 3.20
C THR A 10 -21.12 -11.74 2.05
N GLY A 11 -22.35 -11.79 1.51
CA GLY A 11 -22.72 -11.14 0.23
C GLY A 11 -22.36 -9.65 0.09
N LYS A 12 -22.31 -8.88 1.18
CA LYS A 12 -21.85 -7.48 1.16
C LYS A 12 -20.31 -7.35 1.11
N GLY A 13 -19.57 -8.22 1.78
CA GLY A 13 -18.10 -8.29 1.72
C GLY A 13 -17.58 -8.69 0.33
N ARG A 14 -18.33 -9.55 -0.37
CA ARG A 14 -18.05 -9.91 -1.76
C ARG A 14 -18.02 -8.71 -2.70
N MET A 15 -18.99 -7.81 -2.57
CA MET A 15 -19.09 -6.65 -3.45
C MET A 15 -17.92 -5.68 -3.26
N TRP A 16 -17.51 -5.42 -2.02
CA TRP A 16 -16.34 -4.60 -1.72
C TRP A 16 -15.04 -5.25 -2.19
N THR A 17 -14.92 -6.57 -2.02
CA THR A 17 -13.77 -7.33 -2.53
C THR A 17 -13.64 -7.15 -4.04
N TYR A 18 -14.73 -7.33 -4.79
CA TYR A 18 -14.71 -7.13 -6.24
C TYR A 18 -14.39 -5.69 -6.64
N LEU A 19 -14.88 -4.69 -5.90
CA LEU A 19 -14.54 -3.28 -6.17
C LEU A 19 -13.06 -2.99 -5.96
N ILE A 20 -12.46 -3.51 -4.89
CA ILE A 20 -11.03 -3.35 -4.61
C ILE A 20 -10.20 -4.08 -5.67
N MET A 21 -10.56 -5.32 -6.01
CA MET A 21 -9.87 -6.08 -7.07
C MET A 21 -9.98 -5.40 -8.43
N LEU A 22 -11.15 -4.87 -8.79
CA LEU A 22 -11.35 -4.09 -10.03
C LEU A 22 -10.48 -2.83 -10.02
N GLY A 23 -10.46 -2.10 -8.90
CA GLY A 23 -9.60 -0.93 -8.72
C GLY A 23 -8.12 -1.27 -8.87
N LEU A 24 -7.65 -2.34 -8.24
CA LEU A 24 -6.28 -2.84 -8.38
C LEU A 24 -5.97 -3.24 -9.83
N LEU A 25 -6.91 -3.85 -10.54
CA LEU A 25 -6.75 -4.26 -11.93
C LEU A 25 -6.67 -3.06 -12.87
N ILE A 26 -7.50 -2.03 -12.64
CA ILE A 26 -7.44 -0.76 -13.37
C ILE A 26 -6.11 -0.06 -13.11
N VAL A 27 -5.69 0.08 -11.85
CA VAL A 27 -4.42 0.70 -11.48
C VAL A 27 -3.24 -0.07 -12.09
N GLY A 28 -3.25 -1.40 -12.01
CA GLY A 28 -2.24 -2.25 -12.62
C GLY A 28 -2.17 -2.10 -14.14
N ALA A 29 -3.32 -2.08 -14.82
CA ALA A 29 -3.40 -1.86 -16.26
C ALA A 29 -2.89 -0.48 -16.66
N LEU A 30 -3.19 0.56 -15.88
CA LEU A 30 -2.67 1.91 -16.11
C LEU A 30 -1.15 1.97 -15.95
N ILE A 31 -0.60 1.33 -14.91
CA ILE A 31 0.86 1.25 -14.70
C ILE A 31 1.52 0.52 -15.86
N VAL A 32 1.02 -0.65 -16.26
CA VAL A 32 1.56 -1.42 -17.38
C VAL A 32 1.49 -0.62 -18.67
N ASN A 33 0.34 -0.02 -18.98
CA ASN A 33 0.17 0.82 -20.16
C ASN A 33 1.16 1.99 -20.17
N LEU A 34 1.38 2.62 -19.02
CA LEU A 34 2.30 3.74 -18.87
C LEU A 34 3.77 3.31 -19.05
N VAL A 35 4.17 2.16 -18.48
CA VAL A 35 5.52 1.60 -18.64
C VAL A 35 5.79 1.23 -20.10
N TYR A 36 4.82 0.61 -20.78
CA TYR A 36 4.95 0.24 -22.19
C TYR A 36 4.93 1.46 -23.13
N SER A 37 4.09 2.44 -22.83
CA SER A 37 3.96 3.64 -23.67
C SER A 37 5.11 4.64 -23.47
N ASN A 38 5.76 4.65 -22.30
CA ASN A 38 6.85 5.57 -21.96
C ASN A 38 7.98 4.85 -21.19
N PRO A 39 8.87 4.11 -21.86
CA PRO A 39 9.99 3.42 -21.22
C PRO A 39 10.99 4.36 -20.53
N THR A 40 11.02 5.64 -20.92
CA THR A 40 11.79 6.71 -20.25
C THR A 40 11.19 7.10 -18.89
N ALA A 41 9.86 7.10 -18.72
CA ALA A 41 9.21 7.37 -17.43
C ALA A 41 9.45 6.27 -16.39
N ALA A 42 9.79 5.06 -16.84
CA ALA A 42 10.24 3.97 -15.98
C ALA A 42 11.71 4.09 -15.56
N LYS A 43 12.55 4.79 -16.34
CA LYS A 43 13.98 5.02 -16.06
C LYS A 43 14.23 6.28 -15.23
N GLU A 44 13.49 7.35 -15.51
CA GLU A 44 13.44 8.55 -14.68
C GLU A 44 12.23 8.42 -13.76
N GLY A 45 12.40 7.75 -12.63
CA GLY A 45 11.30 7.42 -11.73
C GLY A 45 10.39 8.62 -11.45
N VAL A 46 9.21 8.64 -12.08
CA VAL A 46 8.05 9.44 -11.65
C VAL A 46 8.23 10.97 -11.77
N SER A 47 9.20 11.51 -12.52
CA SER A 47 9.29 12.97 -12.73
C SER A 47 8.25 13.53 -13.72
N THR A 48 7.60 12.68 -14.50
CA THR A 48 6.77 13.11 -15.65
C THR A 48 5.37 12.52 -15.70
N ILE A 49 4.90 11.80 -14.67
CA ILE A 49 3.62 11.09 -14.79
C ILE A 49 2.44 12.06 -15.00
N ILE A 50 2.47 13.28 -14.43
CA ILE A 50 1.47 14.35 -14.67
C ILE A 50 2.04 15.78 -14.42
N GLY A 51 3.36 15.98 -14.49
CA GLY A 51 3.99 17.23 -14.00
C GLY A 51 3.89 17.44 -12.48
N LEU A 52 3.49 16.39 -11.75
CA LEU A 52 3.41 16.39 -10.30
C LEU A 52 4.79 16.15 -9.68
N PRO A 53 5.06 16.72 -8.49
CA PRO A 53 6.33 16.52 -7.81
C PRO A 53 6.54 15.06 -7.39
N SER A 54 7.80 14.63 -7.29
CA SER A 54 8.20 13.22 -7.09
C SER A 54 7.60 12.56 -5.84
N TRP A 55 7.33 13.33 -4.78
CA TRP A 55 6.69 12.85 -3.55
C TRP A 55 5.17 12.65 -3.67
N ALA A 56 4.52 13.18 -4.72
CA ALA A 56 3.08 13.12 -4.89
C ALA A 56 2.60 11.68 -5.06
N LEU A 57 3.36 10.85 -5.78
CA LEU A 57 3.00 9.44 -5.97
C LEU A 57 3.03 8.68 -4.64
N SER A 58 4.05 8.89 -3.81
CA SER A 58 4.12 8.28 -2.47
C SER A 58 2.93 8.69 -1.61
N LEU A 59 2.50 9.94 -1.71
CA LEU A 59 1.36 10.46 -0.95
C LEU A 59 0.02 9.90 -1.44
N ILE A 60 -0.15 9.72 -2.76
CA ILE A 60 -1.30 9.06 -3.35
C ILE A 60 -1.35 7.58 -2.93
N VAL A 61 -0.22 6.86 -3.04
CA VAL A 61 -0.13 5.45 -2.64
C VAL A 61 -0.44 5.30 -1.15
N PHE A 62 0.06 6.21 -0.31
CA PHE A 62 -0.28 6.24 1.11
C PHE A 62 -1.78 6.44 1.34
N ALA A 63 -2.39 7.42 0.68
CA ALA A 63 -3.81 7.72 0.84
C ALA A 63 -4.71 6.57 0.37
N VAL A 64 -4.39 5.97 -0.78
CA VAL A 64 -5.10 4.80 -1.31
C VAL A 64 -4.91 3.60 -0.39
N GLY A 65 -3.69 3.34 0.07
CA GLY A 65 -3.39 2.26 1.03
C GLY A 65 -4.15 2.42 2.35
N ALA A 66 -4.21 3.64 2.89
CA ALA A 66 -4.97 3.97 4.09
C ALA A 66 -6.48 3.75 3.91
N LEU A 67 -7.02 4.11 2.75
CA LEU A 67 -8.44 3.90 2.43
C LEU A 67 -8.76 2.40 2.31
N ILE A 68 -7.91 1.63 1.61
CA ILE A 68 -8.06 0.17 1.49
C ILE A 68 -7.95 -0.50 2.86
N PHE A 69 -6.96 -0.12 3.67
CA PHE A 69 -6.79 -0.64 5.03
C PHE A 69 -8.03 -0.37 5.89
N TRP A 70 -8.53 0.87 5.86
CA TRP A 70 -9.70 1.27 6.63
C TRP A 70 -11.00 0.57 6.19
N LEU A 71 -11.15 0.30 4.89
CA LEU A 71 -12.25 -0.52 4.39
C LEU A 71 -12.08 -1.98 4.80
N GLY A 72 -10.86 -2.52 4.76
CA GLY A 72 -10.52 -3.86 5.22
C GLY A 72 -10.94 -4.13 6.66
N LEU A 73 -10.67 -3.17 7.57
CA LEU A 73 -11.10 -3.22 8.98
C LEU A 73 -12.61 -3.38 9.20
N LYS A 74 -13.42 -3.20 8.15
CA LYS A 74 -14.89 -3.32 8.19
C LYS A 74 -15.41 -4.55 7.44
N MET A 75 -14.51 -5.37 6.91
CA MET A 75 -14.83 -6.57 6.14
C MET A 75 -14.47 -7.80 6.97
N GLU A 76 -15.23 -8.88 6.83
CA GLU A 76 -14.97 -10.18 7.46
C GLU A 76 -13.71 -10.88 6.91
N THR A 77 -12.98 -10.22 6.01
CA THR A 77 -11.90 -10.81 5.24
C THR A 77 -10.65 -9.96 5.40
N ASP A 78 -9.54 -10.59 5.77
CA ASP A 78 -8.32 -9.89 6.20
C ASP A 78 -7.40 -9.41 5.05
N TRP A 79 -7.56 -9.94 3.83
CA TRP A 79 -6.65 -9.61 2.72
C TRP A 79 -6.64 -8.12 2.31
N PRO A 80 -7.76 -7.35 2.35
CA PRO A 80 -7.71 -5.93 2.05
C PRO A 80 -6.88 -5.16 3.07
N GLU A 81 -6.93 -5.54 4.35
CA GLU A 81 -6.08 -4.96 5.39
C GLU A 81 -4.62 -5.21 5.09
N ALA A 82 -4.26 -6.45 4.74
CA ALA A 82 -2.88 -6.78 4.39
C ALA A 82 -2.37 -5.96 3.18
N ILE A 83 -3.20 -5.80 2.14
CA ILE A 83 -2.85 -4.97 0.98
C ILE A 83 -2.75 -3.50 1.35
N GLY A 84 -3.70 -2.97 2.12
CA GLY A 84 -3.65 -1.57 2.58
C GLY A 84 -2.41 -1.27 3.42
N ALA A 85 -2.08 -2.16 4.36
CA ALA A 85 -0.87 -2.06 5.18
C ALA A 85 0.40 -2.12 4.32
N PHE A 86 0.42 -2.99 3.30
CA PHE A 86 1.54 -3.11 2.38
C PHE A 86 1.76 -1.83 1.56
N LEU A 87 0.68 -1.24 1.03
CA LEU A 87 0.74 0.02 0.29
C LEU A 87 1.24 1.18 1.17
N ILE A 88 0.77 1.27 2.42
CA ILE A 88 1.24 2.27 3.38
C ILE A 88 2.74 2.09 3.66
N ALA A 89 3.19 0.86 3.92
CA ALA A 89 4.60 0.57 4.15
C ALA A 89 5.48 0.86 2.92
N GLY A 90 4.98 0.56 1.72
CA GLY A 90 5.62 0.93 0.45
C GLY A 90 5.76 2.45 0.29
N ALA A 91 4.71 3.22 0.63
CA ALA A 91 4.76 4.67 0.62
C ALA A 91 5.76 5.23 1.65
N VAL A 92 5.85 4.63 2.84
CA VAL A 92 6.85 5.00 3.86
C VAL A 92 8.26 4.74 3.34
N THR A 93 8.50 3.57 2.74
CA THR A 93 9.79 3.25 2.10
C THR A 93 10.18 4.31 1.07
N SER A 94 9.24 4.68 0.19
CA SER A 94 9.46 5.71 -0.81
C SER A 94 9.74 7.08 -0.18
N GLY A 95 9.00 7.47 0.86
CA GLY A 95 9.24 8.70 1.61
C GLY A 95 10.63 8.75 2.25
N GLN A 96 11.11 7.63 2.77
CA GLN A 96 12.46 7.55 3.35
C GLN A 96 13.57 7.71 2.30
N MET A 97 13.37 7.15 1.12
CA MET A 97 14.32 7.33 0.01
C MET A 97 14.41 8.81 -0.38
N PHE A 98 13.31 9.56 -0.38
CA PHE A 98 13.31 11.00 -0.66
C PHE A 98 13.99 11.83 0.42
N ILE A 99 13.81 11.47 1.70
CA ILE A 99 14.43 12.18 2.82
C ILE A 99 15.94 11.89 2.89
N GLY A 100 16.41 10.79 2.29
CA GLY A 100 17.84 10.45 2.21
C GLY A 100 18.46 10.09 3.56
N TRP A 101 17.64 9.64 4.51
CA TRP A 101 18.14 9.27 5.83
C TRP A 101 19.12 8.10 5.74
N LYS A 102 20.27 8.27 6.38
CA LYS A 102 21.30 7.23 6.43
C LYS A 102 21.22 6.41 7.73
N HIS A 103 20.95 7.06 8.86
CA HIS A 103 20.94 6.43 10.18
C HIS A 103 20.08 7.23 11.17
N PHE A 104 19.49 6.54 12.16
CA PHE A 104 18.93 7.14 13.36
C PHE A 104 19.61 6.57 14.60
N GLU A 105 20.00 7.44 15.52
CA GLU A 105 20.32 7.04 16.88
C GLU A 105 19.11 7.29 17.77
N LEU A 106 18.52 6.20 18.29
CA LEU A 106 17.37 6.27 19.18
C LEU A 106 17.70 5.50 20.45
N GLY A 107 17.99 6.22 21.54
CA GLY A 107 18.37 5.62 22.82
C GLY A 107 19.69 4.83 22.78
N GLY A 108 20.65 5.23 21.93
CA GLY A 108 21.94 4.52 21.75
C GLY A 108 21.88 3.32 20.80
N LEU A 109 20.71 3.01 20.23
CA LEU A 109 20.56 2.01 19.17
C LEU A 109 20.66 2.66 17.79
N PHE A 110 21.51 2.09 16.94
CA PHE A 110 21.65 2.46 15.53
C PHE A 110 20.53 1.79 14.73
N VAL A 111 19.44 2.52 14.50
CA VAL A 111 18.30 2.03 13.74
C VAL A 111 18.49 2.41 12.28
N VAL A 112 18.48 1.40 11.42
CA VAL A 112 18.63 1.64 9.99
C VAL A 112 17.26 1.96 9.37
N PRO A 113 17.15 3.00 8.53
CA PRO A 113 15.85 3.51 8.06
C PRO A 113 14.93 2.45 7.46
N TYR A 114 15.45 1.47 6.73
CA TYR A 114 14.65 0.39 6.13
C TYR A 114 13.93 -0.52 7.14
N LEU A 115 14.21 -0.42 8.44
CA LEU A 115 13.40 -1.07 9.48
C LEU A 115 12.06 -0.38 9.70
N ILE A 116 11.95 0.93 9.48
CA ILE A 116 10.71 1.69 9.76
C ILE A 116 9.53 1.18 8.91
N PRO A 117 9.65 0.96 7.59
CA PRO A 117 8.56 0.41 6.79
C PRO A 117 8.11 -0.98 7.26
N ILE A 118 9.06 -1.82 7.70
CA ILE A 118 8.77 -3.14 8.24
C ILE A 118 7.98 -3.02 9.55
N VAL A 119 8.41 -2.13 10.45
CA VAL A 119 7.71 -1.88 11.71
C VAL A 119 6.31 -1.32 11.46
N VAL A 120 6.15 -0.39 10.51
CA VAL A 120 4.84 0.16 10.13
C VAL A 120 3.93 -0.95 9.59
N PHE A 121 4.44 -1.80 8.71
CA PHE A 121 3.68 -2.92 8.16
C PHE A 121 3.20 -3.87 9.26
N LEU A 122 4.12 -4.30 10.13
CA LEU A 122 3.80 -5.22 11.24
C LEU A 122 2.83 -4.58 12.24
N ALA A 123 3.01 -3.30 12.58
CA ALA A 123 2.12 -2.58 13.49
C ALA A 123 0.69 -2.48 12.93
N LEU A 124 0.55 -2.21 11.63
CA LEU A 124 -0.75 -2.18 10.96
C LEU A 124 -1.39 -3.56 10.89
N LEU A 125 -0.63 -4.62 10.59
CA LEU A 125 -1.16 -5.98 10.62
C LEU A 125 -1.61 -6.40 12.02
N MET A 126 -0.80 -6.14 13.05
CA MET A 126 -1.18 -6.43 14.44
C MET A 126 -2.43 -5.66 14.86
N TYR A 127 -2.56 -4.41 14.42
CA TYR A 127 -3.76 -3.60 14.65
C TYR A 127 -4.97 -4.15 13.90
N GLY A 128 -4.79 -4.56 12.65
CA GLY A 128 -5.80 -5.22 11.81
C GLY A 128 -6.35 -6.48 12.46
N VAL A 129 -5.48 -7.43 12.78
CA VAL A 129 -5.85 -8.69 13.47
C VAL A 129 -6.61 -8.46 14.78
N LYS A 130 -6.32 -7.38 15.51
CA LYS A 130 -7.01 -7.07 16.78
C LYS A 130 -8.38 -6.43 16.58
N LYS A 131 -8.61 -5.77 15.44
CA LYS A 131 -9.75 -4.88 15.21
C LYS A 131 -10.63 -5.29 14.03
N SER A 132 -10.20 -6.26 13.23
CA SER A 132 -11.04 -6.88 12.20
C SER A 132 -12.28 -7.49 12.85
N VAL A 133 -13.40 -7.40 12.13
CA VAL A 133 -14.77 -7.68 12.64
C VAL A 133 -15.16 -9.11 12.38
#